data_AF-A0A933JM14-F1
#
_entry.id   AF-A0A933JM14-F1
#
_cell.length_a   1.000
_cell.length_b   1.000
_cell.length_c   1.000
_cell.angle_alpha   90.00
_cell.angle_beta   90.00
_cell.angle_gamma   90.00
#
_symmetry.space_group_name_H-M   'P 1'
#
loop_
_entity.id
_entity.type
_entity.pdbx_description
1 polymer ?
#
loop_
_entity_poly.entity_id
_entity_poly.type
_entity_poly.pdbx_seq_one_letter_code
_entity_poly.pdbx_strand_id
1 'polypeptide(L)'
;MSFVSVLPFADTFAYWWRELDGDPRRIRFMTVKTLEVSAFLGNRMRGHSKAPETAQPLLGHASQRPPNTVPIDPVVVVVVPVYCRSDRDARSVEALLGGLGLQSSRCHVLLVDDGSPRWRAPAVEVIRLDRNLGPAAARNRGVERALEFGADVVAFIDSDCIPAPDWVANIIPAFHTERRAHAISGATWSLDRTALGRYQERNGTLNGRRLRGEDRLLYGPTCNLALCGELARCLRFDESFKIAAAEDIDYCFRANQQGWSIYHAESVVVQHDYGYDELAPVGRVRRLWSQFRRYAEGERLLLRKHPDYHQAFAGSTEISLPSRTDV
;
A
#
# COMPACT_ATOMS: atom_id res chain seq x y z
N MET A 1 6.35 1.83 -5.61
CA MET A 1 6.97 1.35 -6.87
C MET A 1 8.34 1.97 -7.03
N SER A 2 9.26 1.24 -7.63
CA SER A 2 10.61 1.73 -7.86
C SER A 2 10.64 2.57 -9.14
N PHE A 3 11.49 3.58 -9.18
CA PHE A 3 11.76 4.47 -10.35
C PHE A 3 12.15 3.75 -11.66
N VAL A 4 12.16 2.42 -11.69
CA VAL A 4 12.92 1.59 -12.62
C VAL A 4 12.28 1.46 -14.01
N SER A 5 10.98 1.70 -14.13
CA SER A 5 10.29 1.70 -15.43
C SER A 5 10.23 3.09 -16.09
N VAL A 6 10.41 4.17 -15.32
CA VAL A 6 10.09 5.55 -15.73
C VAL A 6 11.34 6.42 -15.98
N LEU A 7 12.44 6.20 -15.24
CA LEU A 7 13.67 6.97 -15.42
C LEU A 7 14.84 6.08 -15.90
N PRO A 8 15.80 6.64 -16.66
CA PRO A 8 17.11 6.02 -16.85
C PRO A 8 17.69 5.54 -15.51
N PHE A 9 18.30 4.34 -15.48
CA PHE A 9 18.86 3.76 -14.26
C PHE A 9 19.81 4.70 -13.51
N ALA A 10 20.61 5.46 -14.27
CA ALA A 10 21.52 6.45 -13.73
C ALA A 10 20.80 7.44 -12.80
N ASP A 11 19.59 7.87 -13.14
CA ASP A 11 18.82 8.84 -12.37
C ASP A 11 18.27 8.22 -11.08
N THR A 12 17.84 6.94 -11.12
CA THR A 12 17.41 6.22 -9.92
C THR A 12 18.55 6.08 -8.92
N PHE A 13 19.73 5.67 -9.39
CA PHE A 13 20.89 5.53 -8.51
C PHE A 13 21.42 6.89 -8.05
N ALA A 14 21.44 7.91 -8.91
CA ALA A 14 21.86 9.26 -8.54
C ALA A 14 20.92 9.90 -7.51
N TYR A 15 19.61 9.68 -7.64
CA TYR A 15 18.62 10.11 -6.65
C TYR A 15 18.94 9.51 -5.27
N TRP A 16 18.98 8.17 -5.16
CA TRP A 16 19.24 7.52 -3.88
C TRP A 16 20.64 7.80 -3.33
N TRP A 17 21.63 8.01 -4.20
CA TRP A 17 22.98 8.39 -3.76
C TRP A 17 22.99 9.75 -3.03
N ARG A 18 22.20 10.72 -3.52
CA ARG A 18 22.03 12.04 -2.89
C ARG A 18 21.17 11.98 -1.63
N GLU A 19 20.05 11.26 -1.69
CA GLU A 19 19.13 11.11 -0.54
C GLU A 19 19.74 10.38 0.66
N LEU A 20 20.80 9.60 0.42
CA LEU A 20 21.51 8.86 1.46
C LEU A 20 22.85 9.50 1.81
N ASP A 21 23.07 10.76 1.42
CA ASP A 21 24.30 11.44 1.81
C ASP A 21 24.39 11.57 3.33
N GLY A 22 25.58 11.26 3.87
CA GLY A 22 25.79 11.13 5.32
C GLY A 22 25.24 9.86 5.97
N ASP A 23 24.45 9.01 5.29
CA ASP A 23 23.96 7.74 5.86
C ASP A 23 25.09 6.69 5.84
N PRO A 24 25.56 6.17 7.00
CA PRO A 24 26.60 5.15 7.06
C PRO A 24 26.21 3.83 6.36
N ARG A 25 24.92 3.62 6.08
CA ARG A 25 24.37 2.44 5.42
C ARG A 25 24.18 2.64 3.91
N ARG A 26 24.53 3.81 3.35
CA ARG A 26 24.37 4.16 1.94
C ARG A 26 24.82 3.05 0.98
N ILE A 27 26.06 2.56 1.11
CA ILE A 27 26.59 1.52 0.21
C ILE A 27 25.73 0.25 0.26
N ARG A 28 25.35 -0.18 1.47
CA ARG A 28 24.52 -1.38 1.66
C ARG A 28 23.14 -1.20 1.04
N PHE A 29 22.52 -0.03 1.21
CA PHE A 29 21.26 0.29 0.56
C PHE A 29 21.39 0.20 -0.96
N MET A 30 22.44 0.81 -1.53
CA MET A 30 22.67 0.82 -2.97
C MET A 30 22.86 -0.60 -3.53
N THR A 31 23.54 -1.50 -2.80
CA THR A 31 23.66 -2.91 -3.19
C THR A 31 22.30 -3.60 -3.29
N VAL A 32 21.42 -3.40 -2.29
CA VAL A 32 20.07 -3.97 -2.31
C VAL A 32 19.23 -3.32 -3.42
N LYS A 33 19.39 -2.02 -3.65
CA LYS A 33 18.74 -1.30 -4.75
C LYS A 33 19.12 -1.87 -6.11
N THR A 34 20.37 -2.26 -6.31
CA THR A 34 20.80 -2.94 -7.54
C THR A 34 20.09 -4.28 -7.73
N LEU A 35 19.88 -5.05 -6.66
CA LEU A 35 19.10 -6.31 -6.74
C LEU A 35 17.64 -6.05 -7.08
N GLU A 36 17.00 -5.05 -6.45
CA GLU A 36 15.64 -4.61 -6.79
C GLU A 36 15.53 -4.24 -8.27
N VAL A 37 16.41 -3.36 -8.76
CA VAL A 37 16.45 -2.90 -10.14
C VAL A 37 16.63 -4.07 -11.11
N SER A 38 17.51 -5.03 -10.78
CA SER A 38 17.77 -6.21 -11.59
C SER A 38 16.57 -7.16 -11.65
N ALA A 39 15.89 -7.37 -10.51
CA ALA A 39 14.66 -8.16 -10.45
C ALA A 39 13.56 -7.55 -11.34
N PHE A 40 13.50 -6.22 -11.38
CA PHE A 40 12.57 -5.46 -12.21
C PHE A 40 12.86 -5.60 -13.72
N LEU A 41 14.15 -5.54 -14.08
CA LEU A 41 14.63 -5.63 -15.47
C LEU A 41 14.28 -6.95 -16.16
N GLY A 42 14.26 -8.05 -15.41
CA GLY A 42 13.90 -9.37 -15.93
C GLY A 42 12.46 -9.45 -16.47
N ASN A 43 11.64 -8.41 -16.30
CA ASN A 43 10.23 -8.35 -16.69
C ASN A 43 9.88 -7.18 -17.63
N ARG A 44 10.88 -6.47 -18.19
CA ARG A 44 10.68 -5.23 -18.95
C ARG A 44 9.93 -5.44 -20.28
N MET A 45 8.95 -4.58 -20.59
CA MET A 45 8.40 -4.49 -21.95
C MET A 45 9.41 -3.82 -22.88
N ARG A 46 9.56 -4.36 -24.10
CA ARG A 46 10.29 -3.67 -25.17
C ARG A 46 9.43 -2.52 -25.67
N GLY A 47 9.82 -1.28 -25.35
CA GLY A 47 9.16 -0.07 -25.82
C GLY A 47 9.47 1.09 -24.89
N HIS A 48 10.39 1.96 -25.31
CA HIS A 48 10.64 3.23 -24.63
C HIS A 48 9.62 4.24 -25.16
N SER A 49 8.61 4.61 -24.37
CA SER A 49 7.97 5.91 -24.61
C SER A 49 8.89 6.97 -24.01
N LYS A 50 9.41 7.87 -24.85
CA LYS A 50 10.10 9.07 -24.36
C LYS A 50 9.14 9.83 -23.46
N ALA A 51 9.61 10.26 -22.29
CA ALA A 51 8.89 11.21 -21.47
C ALA A 51 8.67 12.50 -22.28
N PRO A 52 7.45 13.05 -22.39
CA PRO A 52 7.24 14.33 -23.04
C PRO A 52 7.94 15.46 -22.26
N GLU A 53 8.51 16.44 -22.98
CA GLU A 53 9.26 17.57 -22.42
C GLU A 53 8.41 18.60 -21.65
N THR A 54 7.09 18.41 -21.56
CA THR A 54 6.19 19.33 -20.86
C THR A 54 5.15 18.57 -20.03
N ALA A 55 5.40 18.46 -18.73
CA ALA A 55 4.45 17.92 -17.76
C ALA A 55 3.33 18.95 -17.53
N GLN A 56 2.25 18.87 -18.31
CA GLN A 56 0.97 19.41 -17.86
C GLN A 56 0.48 18.55 -16.68
N PRO A 57 -0.21 19.12 -15.67
CA PRO A 57 -0.72 18.32 -14.57
C PRO A 57 -1.84 17.42 -15.06
N LEU A 58 -1.51 16.14 -15.31
CA LEU A 58 -2.46 15.07 -15.67
C LEU A 58 -3.54 14.87 -14.60
N LEU A 59 -3.19 15.15 -13.35
CA LEU A 59 -4.10 15.20 -12.23
C LEU A 59 -4.46 16.67 -12.04
N GLY A 60 -5.73 17.04 -12.23
CA GLY A 60 -6.20 18.41 -12.03
C GLY A 60 -5.82 18.93 -10.63
N HIS A 61 -5.64 20.24 -10.48
CA HIS A 61 -5.26 20.86 -9.20
C HIS A 61 -6.40 20.75 -8.19
N ALA A 62 -6.08 20.31 -6.96
CA ALA A 62 -6.93 20.26 -5.75
C ALA A 62 -8.29 19.52 -5.87
N SER A 63 -8.78 18.96 -4.76
CA SER A 63 -10.08 18.26 -4.70
C SER A 63 -11.21 19.13 -5.25
N GLN A 64 -11.83 18.71 -6.36
CA GLN A 64 -13.11 19.27 -6.82
C GLN A 64 -14.30 18.69 -6.05
N ARG A 65 -14.05 17.70 -5.17
CA ARG A 65 -15.07 17.06 -4.34
C ARG A 65 -15.32 17.88 -3.06
N PRO A 66 -16.58 17.88 -2.55
CA PRO A 66 -16.87 18.41 -1.22
C PRO A 66 -16.00 17.74 -0.15
N PRO A 67 -15.77 18.39 1.00
CA PRO A 67 -15.10 17.77 2.13
C PRO A 67 -15.78 16.46 2.57
N ASN A 68 -15.00 15.52 3.09
CA ASN A 68 -15.53 14.26 3.61
C ASN A 68 -16.56 14.50 4.71
N THR A 69 -17.54 13.61 4.85
CA THR A 69 -18.59 13.68 5.87
C THR A 69 -18.49 12.57 6.91
N VAL A 70 -17.28 12.09 7.21
CA VAL A 70 -17.07 11.07 8.26
C VAL A 70 -17.63 11.63 9.59
N PRO A 71 -18.55 10.93 10.27
CA PRO A 71 -19.13 11.40 11.53
C PRO A 71 -18.12 11.32 12.68
N ILE A 72 -18.48 11.91 13.83
CA ILE A 72 -17.63 11.90 15.04
C ILE A 72 -17.48 10.48 15.61
N ASP A 73 -18.56 9.69 15.56
CA ASP A 73 -18.61 8.29 15.99
C ASP A 73 -18.97 7.38 14.80
N PRO A 74 -18.02 7.12 13.88
CA PRO A 74 -18.27 6.37 12.66
C PRO A 74 -18.30 4.86 12.87
N VAL A 75 -19.10 4.18 12.05
CA VAL A 75 -18.97 2.73 11.88
C VAL A 75 -17.73 2.44 11.04
N VAL A 76 -16.67 1.94 11.69
CA VAL A 76 -15.43 1.51 11.03
C VAL A 76 -15.49 0.00 10.76
N VAL A 77 -15.38 -0.38 9.49
CA VAL A 77 -15.22 -1.78 9.08
C VAL A 77 -13.80 -2.00 8.54
N VAL A 78 -13.07 -2.91 9.18
CA VAL A 78 -11.72 -3.32 8.79
C VAL A 78 -11.83 -4.53 7.86
N VAL A 79 -11.41 -4.36 6.60
CA VAL A 79 -11.40 -5.39 5.57
C VAL A 79 -10.01 -5.99 5.45
N VAL A 80 -9.91 -7.30 5.66
CA VAL A 80 -8.65 -8.05 5.61
C VAL A 80 -8.69 -9.07 4.47
N PRO A 81 -8.08 -8.82 3.31
CA PRO A 81 -7.94 -9.83 2.27
C PRO A 81 -6.90 -10.89 2.69
N VAL A 82 -7.25 -12.17 2.56
CA VAL A 82 -6.40 -13.28 3.00
C VAL A 82 -6.29 -14.35 1.92
N TYR A 83 -5.07 -14.84 1.70
CA TYR A 83 -4.81 -16.04 0.92
C TYR A 83 -3.73 -16.91 1.57
N CYS A 84 -4.16 -17.87 2.39
CA CYS A 84 -3.31 -18.76 3.16
C CYS A 84 -2.89 -19.99 2.35
N ARG A 85 -1.59 -20.08 2.04
CA ARG A 85 -0.97 -21.22 1.33
C ARG A 85 0.06 -21.96 2.19
N SER A 86 0.41 -21.42 3.35
CA SER A 86 1.43 -21.96 4.25
C SER A 86 1.07 -21.71 5.72
N ASP A 87 1.75 -22.42 6.61
CA ASP A 87 1.56 -22.24 8.06
C ASP A 87 2.08 -20.87 8.54
N ARG A 88 3.00 -20.25 7.79
CA ARG A 88 3.40 -18.85 8.04
C ARG A 88 2.24 -17.91 7.79
N ASP A 89 1.51 -18.07 6.68
CA ASP A 89 0.38 -17.19 6.37
C ASP A 89 -0.71 -17.31 7.44
N ALA A 90 -0.97 -18.52 7.93
CA ALA A 90 -1.88 -18.74 9.05
C ALA A 90 -1.42 -18.02 10.33
N ARG A 91 -0.13 -18.11 10.69
CA ARG A 91 0.42 -17.37 11.84
C ARG A 91 0.35 -15.85 11.66
N SER A 92 0.55 -15.34 10.44
CA SER A 92 0.42 -13.92 10.13
C SER A 92 -1.02 -13.44 10.36
N VAL A 93 -2.03 -14.20 9.88
CA VAL A 93 -3.44 -13.91 10.15
C VAL A 93 -3.76 -13.94 11.64
N GLU A 94 -3.28 -14.96 12.37
CA GLU A 94 -3.48 -15.05 13.82
C GLU A 94 -2.87 -13.84 14.55
N ALA A 95 -1.65 -13.42 14.19
CA ALA A 95 -0.99 -12.27 14.77
C ALA A 95 -1.71 -10.95 14.44
N LEU A 96 -2.16 -10.77 13.20
CA LEU A 96 -2.99 -9.63 12.79
C LEU A 96 -4.28 -9.55 13.60
N LEU A 97 -5.02 -10.65 13.71
CA LEU A 97 -6.27 -10.71 14.46
C LEU A 97 -6.03 -10.44 15.95
N GLY A 98 -4.91 -10.90 16.51
CA GLY A 98 -4.47 -10.52 17.85
C GLY A 98 -4.28 -9.02 18.01
N GLY A 99 -3.60 -8.37 17.06
CA GLY A 99 -3.41 -6.90 17.06
C GLY A 99 -4.72 -6.12 16.89
N LEU A 100 -5.64 -6.60 16.05
CA LEU A 100 -6.97 -6.02 15.88
C LEU A 100 -7.85 -6.21 17.14
N GLY A 101 -7.68 -7.31 17.88
CA GLY A 101 -8.36 -7.54 19.16
C GLY A 101 -7.90 -6.62 20.30
N LEU A 102 -6.76 -5.95 20.14
CA LEU A 102 -6.18 -5.02 21.12
C LEU A 102 -6.46 -3.55 20.80
N GLN A 103 -7.31 -3.26 19.80
CA GLN A 103 -7.62 -1.88 19.41
C GLN A 103 -8.34 -1.13 20.53
N SER A 104 -7.91 0.11 20.78
CA SER A 104 -8.49 0.99 21.80
C SER A 104 -9.87 1.53 21.42
N SER A 105 -10.25 1.45 20.13
CA SER A 105 -11.55 1.84 19.60
C SER A 105 -12.24 0.66 18.91
N ARG A 106 -13.57 0.64 18.96
CA ARG A 106 -14.38 -0.43 18.34
C ARG A 106 -14.27 -0.36 16.82
N CYS A 107 -14.19 -1.52 16.20
CA CYS A 107 -14.37 -1.71 14.76
C CYS A 107 -15.02 -3.06 14.50
N HIS A 108 -15.59 -3.23 13.31
CA HIS A 108 -16.02 -4.52 12.81
C HIS A 108 -14.92 -5.11 11.93
N VAL A 109 -14.42 -6.30 12.25
CA VAL A 109 -13.39 -6.98 11.45
C VAL A 109 -14.06 -7.95 10.49
N LEU A 110 -13.85 -7.72 9.20
CA LEU A 110 -14.31 -8.55 8.11
C LEU A 110 -13.11 -9.18 7.39
N LEU A 111 -12.96 -10.48 7.54
CA LEU A 111 -11.95 -11.22 6.80
C LEU A 111 -12.53 -11.67 5.44
N VAL A 112 -11.78 -11.45 4.35
CA VAL A 112 -12.16 -11.95 3.03
C VAL A 112 -11.12 -12.97 2.58
N ASP A 113 -11.51 -14.23 2.66
CA ASP A 113 -10.68 -15.35 2.24
C ASP A 113 -10.81 -15.59 0.73
N ASP A 114 -9.72 -15.33 0.00
CA ASP A 114 -9.62 -15.44 -1.45
C ASP A 114 -9.37 -16.88 -1.92
N GLY A 115 -10.19 -17.81 -1.42
CA GLY A 115 -10.14 -19.22 -1.76
C GLY A 115 -8.87 -19.94 -1.26
N SER A 116 -8.46 -19.69 -0.01
CA SER A 116 -7.26 -20.29 0.56
C SER A 116 -7.29 -21.82 0.50
N PRO A 117 -6.23 -22.48 -0.01
CA PRO A 117 -6.10 -23.95 0.05
C PRO A 117 -5.85 -24.45 1.48
N ARG A 118 -5.27 -23.63 2.35
CA ARG A 118 -5.07 -23.93 3.77
C ARG A 118 -5.84 -22.92 4.61
N TRP A 119 -7.12 -23.20 4.85
CA TRP A 119 -7.99 -22.31 5.58
C TRP A 119 -8.31 -22.84 6.98
N ARG A 120 -8.28 -21.94 7.96
CA ARG A 120 -8.77 -22.18 9.32
C ARG A 120 -9.67 -21.01 9.66
N ALA A 121 -10.96 -21.28 9.83
CA ALA A 121 -11.93 -20.23 10.12
C ALA A 121 -11.62 -19.60 11.50
N PRO A 122 -11.27 -18.31 11.55
CA PRO A 122 -11.12 -17.60 12.82
C PRO A 122 -12.49 -17.27 13.41
N ALA A 123 -12.51 -16.85 14.69
CA ALA A 123 -13.71 -16.38 15.38
C ALA A 123 -14.06 -14.91 15.03
N VAL A 124 -14.02 -14.55 13.74
CA VAL A 124 -14.46 -13.26 13.21
C VAL A 124 -15.39 -13.48 12.02
N GLU A 125 -16.05 -12.43 11.51
CA GLU A 125 -16.82 -12.57 10.28
C GLU A 125 -15.90 -12.86 9.09
N VAL A 126 -16.29 -13.86 8.28
CA VAL A 126 -15.51 -14.29 7.12
C VAL A 126 -16.43 -14.36 5.91
N ILE A 127 -16.00 -13.73 4.80
CA ILE A 127 -16.48 -14.05 3.46
C ILE A 127 -15.44 -14.88 2.75
N ARG A 128 -15.80 -16.11 2.38
CA ARG A 128 -14.94 -16.99 1.59
C ARG A 128 -15.37 -17.00 0.13
N LEU A 129 -14.41 -16.76 -0.76
CA LEU A 129 -14.57 -16.86 -2.21
C LEU A 129 -14.42 -18.32 -2.67
N ASP A 130 -15.05 -18.64 -3.81
CA ASP A 130 -15.07 -19.99 -4.40
C ASP A 130 -13.68 -20.42 -4.90
N ARG A 131 -12.87 -19.46 -5.32
CA ARG A 131 -11.50 -19.63 -5.80
C ARG A 131 -10.69 -18.35 -5.57
N ASN A 132 -9.40 -18.43 -5.79
CA ASN A 132 -8.53 -17.24 -5.81
C ASN A 132 -8.85 -16.36 -7.02
N LEU A 133 -9.44 -15.19 -6.75
CA LEU A 133 -9.79 -14.15 -7.72
C LEU A 133 -8.81 -12.97 -7.70
N GLY A 134 -7.94 -12.91 -6.71
CA GLY A 134 -6.94 -11.87 -6.49
C GLY A 134 -7.37 -10.86 -5.43
N PRO A 135 -6.42 -10.07 -4.89
CA PRO A 135 -6.66 -9.17 -3.78
C PRO A 135 -7.63 -8.02 -4.12
N ALA A 136 -7.65 -7.55 -5.38
CA ALA A 136 -8.61 -6.55 -5.84
C ALA A 136 -10.06 -7.04 -5.70
N ALA A 137 -10.34 -8.28 -6.09
CA ALA A 137 -11.67 -8.88 -5.99
C ALA A 137 -12.06 -9.14 -4.53
N ALA A 138 -11.11 -9.62 -3.71
CA ALA A 138 -11.32 -9.80 -2.27
C ALA A 138 -11.65 -8.47 -1.57
N ARG A 139 -10.91 -7.40 -1.86
CA ARG A 139 -11.19 -6.06 -1.30
C ARG A 139 -12.53 -5.52 -1.76
N ASN A 140 -12.89 -5.66 -3.04
CA ASN A 140 -14.20 -5.26 -3.54
C ASN A 140 -15.35 -5.98 -2.80
N ARG A 141 -15.22 -7.30 -2.58
CA ARG A 141 -16.21 -8.06 -1.82
C ARG A 141 -16.30 -7.60 -0.37
N GLY A 142 -15.16 -7.25 0.24
CA GLY A 142 -15.12 -6.68 1.58
C GLY A 142 -15.79 -5.30 1.64
N VAL A 143 -15.56 -4.43 0.65
CA VAL A 143 -16.21 -3.11 0.54
C VAL A 143 -17.72 -3.24 0.43
N GLU A 144 -18.21 -4.14 -0.43
CA GLU A 144 -19.66 -4.40 -0.57
C GLU A 144 -20.29 -4.74 0.78
N ARG A 145 -19.73 -5.73 1.48
CA ARG A 145 -20.23 -6.16 2.79
C ARG A 145 -20.10 -5.09 3.86
N ALA A 146 -19.00 -4.32 3.85
CA ALA A 146 -18.80 -3.20 4.76
C ALA A 146 -19.87 -2.13 4.58
N LEU A 147 -20.20 -1.79 3.33
CA LEU A 147 -21.25 -0.83 3.01
C LEU A 147 -22.65 -1.36 3.39
N GLU A 148 -22.92 -2.65 3.20
CA GLU A 148 -24.15 -3.30 3.69
C GLU A 148 -24.27 -3.25 5.22
N PHE A 149 -23.15 -3.34 5.93
CA PHE A 149 -23.08 -3.17 7.39
C PHE A 149 -23.28 -1.71 7.83
N GLY A 150 -23.29 -0.75 6.90
CA GLY A 150 -23.43 0.67 7.20
C GLY A 150 -22.10 1.35 7.53
N ALA A 151 -20.99 0.88 6.96
CA ALA A 151 -19.68 1.50 7.16
C ALA A 151 -19.66 2.98 6.73
N ASP A 152 -19.23 3.83 7.65
CA ASP A 152 -18.82 5.22 7.37
C ASP A 152 -17.36 5.28 6.93
N VAL A 153 -16.55 4.32 7.38
CA VAL A 153 -15.14 4.15 7.01
C VAL A 153 -14.85 2.68 6.70
N VAL A 154 -14.21 2.44 5.56
CA VAL A 154 -13.69 1.12 5.19
C VAL A 154 -12.17 1.15 5.27
N ALA A 155 -11.58 0.44 6.22
CA ALA A 155 -10.14 0.39 6.44
C ALA A 155 -9.55 -0.93 5.96
N PHE A 156 -8.50 -0.88 5.15
CA PHE A 156 -7.77 -2.04 4.66
C PHE A 156 -6.49 -2.25 5.45
N ILE A 157 -6.22 -3.51 5.76
CA ILE A 157 -4.95 -3.99 6.32
C ILE A 157 -4.66 -5.38 5.74
N ASP A 158 -3.40 -5.62 5.37
CA ASP A 158 -3.00 -6.91 4.79
C ASP A 158 -2.73 -7.95 5.88
N SER A 159 -2.85 -9.24 5.54
CA SER A 159 -2.72 -10.37 6.47
C SER A 159 -1.37 -10.49 7.18
N ASP A 160 -0.33 -9.87 6.62
CA ASP A 160 1.04 -9.82 7.13
C ASP A 160 1.39 -8.46 7.76
N CYS A 161 0.38 -7.69 8.16
CA CYS A 161 0.53 -6.47 8.95
C CYS A 161 0.09 -6.65 10.40
N ILE A 162 0.71 -5.88 11.30
CA ILE A 162 0.32 -5.74 12.71
C ILE A 162 -0.03 -4.27 12.97
N PRO A 163 -1.29 -3.95 13.31
CA PRO A 163 -1.68 -2.58 13.61
C PRO A 163 -1.16 -2.14 14.99
N ALA A 164 -0.86 -0.86 15.15
CA ALA A 164 -0.65 -0.28 16.47
C ALA A 164 -1.94 -0.34 17.31
N PRO A 165 -1.88 -0.39 18.66
CA PRO A 165 -3.08 -0.50 19.51
C PRO A 165 -4.10 0.63 19.34
N ASP A 166 -3.66 1.79 18.85
CA ASP A 166 -4.47 2.98 18.57
C ASP A 166 -4.74 3.18 17.07
N TRP A 167 -4.44 2.19 16.22
CA TRP A 167 -4.58 2.30 14.76
C TRP A 167 -6.00 2.73 14.34
N VAL A 168 -7.04 2.05 14.84
CA VAL A 168 -8.45 2.43 14.56
C VAL A 168 -8.78 3.80 15.14
N ALA A 169 -8.34 4.09 16.36
CA ALA A 169 -8.59 5.35 17.05
C ALA A 169 -7.99 6.55 16.31
N ASN A 170 -6.89 6.35 15.59
CA ASN A 170 -6.18 7.39 14.85
C ASN A 170 -6.74 7.65 13.44
N ILE A 171 -7.54 6.72 12.87
CA ILE A 171 -8.18 6.92 11.55
C ILE A 171 -9.20 8.06 11.62
N ILE A 172 -9.99 8.13 12.67
CA ILE A 172 -11.10 9.08 12.80
C ILE A 172 -10.58 10.52 12.89
N PRO A 173 -9.66 10.88 13.81
CA PRO A 173 -9.06 12.21 13.84
C PRO A 173 -8.34 12.59 12.55
N ALA A 174 -7.78 11.63 11.81
CA ALA A 174 -7.12 11.91 10.53
C ALA A 174 -8.11 12.46 9.49
N PHE A 175 -9.30 11.86 9.35
CA PHE A 175 -10.35 12.39 8.47
C PHE A 175 -10.91 13.74 8.93
N HIS A 176 -11.03 13.96 10.24
CA HIS A 176 -11.52 15.23 10.81
C HIS A 176 -10.51 16.36 10.69
N THR A 177 -9.22 16.06 10.86
CA THR A 177 -8.12 17.04 10.72
C THR A 177 -7.97 17.43 9.25
N GLU A 178 -7.99 16.46 8.35
CA GLU A 178 -7.90 16.71 6.91
C GLU A 178 -9.25 16.46 6.23
N ARG A 179 -10.13 17.47 6.32
CA ARG A 179 -11.48 17.38 5.75
C ARG A 179 -11.51 17.20 4.24
N ARG A 180 -10.41 17.44 3.50
CA ARG A 180 -10.32 17.16 2.05
C ARG A 180 -9.86 15.72 1.76
N ALA A 181 -9.46 14.95 2.76
CA ALA A 181 -9.10 13.55 2.59
C ALA A 181 -10.35 12.70 2.38
N HIS A 182 -10.36 11.92 1.31
CA HIS A 182 -11.36 10.88 1.04
C HIS A 182 -10.76 9.48 1.24
N ALA A 183 -9.44 9.40 1.25
CA ALA A 183 -8.70 8.27 1.78
C ALA A 183 -7.54 8.75 2.67
N ILE A 184 -7.24 7.97 3.70
CA ILE A 184 -6.10 8.15 4.60
C ILE A 184 -5.17 6.95 4.43
N SER A 185 -3.96 7.19 3.94
CA SER A 185 -2.85 6.24 3.96
C SER A 185 -2.07 6.45 5.24
N GLY A 186 -1.76 5.38 5.97
CA GLY A 186 -1.00 5.46 7.20
C GLY A 186 0.50 5.19 7.04
N ALA A 187 1.23 5.35 8.15
CA ALA A 187 2.65 5.01 8.24
C ALA A 187 2.86 3.49 8.36
N THR A 188 3.64 2.93 7.45
CA THR A 188 3.97 1.50 7.38
C THR A 188 5.45 1.29 7.68
N TRP A 189 5.73 0.62 8.80
CA TRP A 189 7.07 0.27 9.25
C TRP A 189 7.42 -1.17 8.90
N SER A 190 8.70 -1.51 8.80
CA SER A 190 9.07 -2.92 8.73
C SER A 190 8.95 -3.57 10.12
N LEU A 191 8.36 -4.76 10.19
CA LEU A 191 8.46 -5.62 11.37
C LEU A 191 9.82 -6.33 11.41
N ASP A 192 10.37 -6.68 10.24
CA ASP A 192 11.64 -7.40 10.12
C ASP A 192 12.82 -6.59 10.65
N ARG A 193 13.60 -7.19 11.56
CA ARG A 193 14.81 -6.55 12.12
C ARG A 193 16.05 -6.78 11.26
N THR A 194 15.90 -7.45 10.11
CA THR A 194 16.98 -7.65 9.13
C THR A 194 17.40 -6.36 8.43
N ALA A 195 18.54 -6.40 7.75
CA ALA A 195 18.93 -5.31 6.87
C ALA A 195 18.04 -5.14 5.64
N LEU A 196 17.33 -6.18 5.20
CA LEU A 196 16.32 -6.03 4.16
C LEU A 196 15.06 -5.37 4.72
N GLY A 197 14.68 -5.63 5.97
CA GLY A 197 13.60 -4.88 6.63
C GLY A 197 13.88 -3.39 6.69
N ARG A 198 15.07 -3.01 7.18
CA ARG A 198 15.54 -1.61 7.15
C ARG A 198 15.61 -1.01 5.74
N TYR A 199 15.98 -1.81 4.74
CA TYR A 199 15.94 -1.37 3.35
C TYR A 199 14.52 -1.04 2.91
N GLN A 200 13.53 -1.89 3.22
CA GLN A 200 12.13 -1.63 2.85
C GLN A 200 11.59 -0.36 3.48
N GLU A 201 11.90 -0.17 4.76
CA GLU A 201 11.54 1.04 5.51
C GLU A 201 12.13 2.29 4.86
N ARG A 202 13.43 2.28 4.54
CA ARG A 202 14.08 3.41 3.87
C ARG A 202 13.63 3.62 2.43
N ASN A 203 13.35 2.54 1.69
CA ASN A 203 12.85 2.58 0.32
C ASN A 203 11.40 3.07 0.25
N GLY A 204 10.64 2.98 1.35
CA GLY A 204 9.35 3.64 1.53
C GLY A 204 8.22 3.17 0.60
N THR A 205 8.38 2.03 -0.08
CA THR A 205 7.41 1.59 -1.10
C THR A 205 5.98 1.44 -0.54
N LEU A 206 5.85 1.02 0.72
CA LEU A 206 4.57 0.83 1.41
C LEU A 206 4.04 2.10 2.13
N ASN A 207 4.65 3.27 1.94
CA ASN A 207 4.15 4.55 2.46
C ASN A 207 3.51 5.45 1.38
N GLY A 208 3.49 4.99 0.13
CA GLY A 208 2.95 5.78 -0.97
C GLY A 208 3.91 6.87 -1.47
N ARG A 209 3.37 7.82 -2.23
CA ARG A 209 4.11 8.98 -2.75
C ARG A 209 3.24 10.23 -2.72
N ARG A 210 3.84 11.36 -2.36
CA ARG A 210 3.21 12.69 -2.32
C ARG A 210 3.41 13.42 -3.64
N LEU A 211 2.38 14.06 -4.18
CA LEU A 211 2.54 14.93 -5.35
C LEU A 211 3.34 16.18 -4.96
N ARG A 212 4.31 16.58 -5.77
CA ARG A 212 5.13 17.76 -5.49
C ARG A 212 4.26 19.02 -5.55
N GLY A 213 4.42 19.88 -4.55
CA GLY A 213 3.62 21.11 -4.42
C GLY A 213 2.21 20.88 -3.89
N GLU A 214 1.87 19.65 -3.46
CA GLU A 214 0.56 19.32 -2.90
C GLU A 214 0.67 18.47 -1.63
N ASP A 215 -0.34 18.55 -0.77
CA ASP A 215 -0.43 17.72 0.45
C ASP A 215 -1.06 16.35 0.21
N ARG A 216 -1.67 16.13 -0.96
CA ARG A 216 -2.26 14.84 -1.32
C ARG A 216 -1.24 13.86 -1.87
N LEU A 217 -1.55 12.58 -1.74
CA LEU A 217 -0.78 11.48 -2.28
C LEU A 217 -1.19 11.14 -3.71
N LEU A 218 -0.20 10.77 -4.52
CA LEU A 218 -0.41 10.08 -5.78
C LEU A 218 -1.07 8.71 -5.53
N TYR A 219 -0.58 7.99 -4.52
CA TYR A 219 -1.19 6.73 -4.06
C TYR A 219 -0.84 6.42 -2.61
N GLY A 220 -1.70 5.62 -1.97
CA GLY A 220 -1.53 5.04 -0.65
C GLY A 220 -1.73 3.51 -0.68
N PRO A 221 -0.84 2.69 -0.11
CA PRO A 221 -0.94 1.24 -0.18
C PRO A 221 -2.03 0.66 0.70
N THR A 222 -2.76 -0.33 0.20
CA THR A 222 -3.89 -0.96 0.91
C THR A 222 -3.50 -1.78 2.12
N CYS A 223 -2.22 -2.03 2.37
CA CYS A 223 -1.76 -2.58 3.64
C CYS A 223 -2.02 -1.63 4.82
N ASN A 224 -2.28 -0.35 4.56
CA ASN A 224 -2.63 0.67 5.55
C ASN A 224 -3.40 1.84 4.91
N LEU A 225 -4.62 1.58 4.42
CA LEU A 225 -5.45 2.58 3.74
C LEU A 225 -6.88 2.56 4.26
N ALA A 226 -7.40 3.71 4.69
CA ALA A 226 -8.80 3.88 5.04
C ALA A 226 -9.53 4.77 4.04
N LEU A 227 -10.74 4.40 3.65
CA LEU A 227 -11.62 5.16 2.75
C LEU A 227 -12.80 5.71 3.53
N CYS A 228 -13.22 6.93 3.22
CA CYS A 228 -14.54 7.38 3.64
C CYS A 228 -15.63 6.62 2.84
N GLY A 229 -16.82 6.49 3.42
CA GLY A 229 -17.93 5.75 2.83
C GLY A 229 -18.35 6.28 1.47
N GLU A 230 -18.21 7.59 1.20
CA GLU A 230 -18.52 8.19 -0.10
C GLU A 230 -17.61 7.65 -1.21
N LEU A 231 -16.30 7.63 -0.97
CA LEU A 231 -15.33 7.09 -1.92
C LEU A 231 -15.54 5.57 -2.10
N ALA A 232 -15.74 4.83 -1.00
CA ALA A 232 -15.97 3.39 -1.02
C ALA A 232 -17.21 3.00 -1.85
N ARG A 233 -18.27 3.83 -1.87
CA ARG A 233 -19.47 3.59 -2.70
C ARG A 233 -19.25 3.89 -4.18
N CYS A 234 -18.35 4.82 -4.50
CA CYS A 234 -18.23 5.35 -5.85
C CYS A 234 -17.16 4.64 -6.71
N LEU A 235 -16.13 4.08 -6.07
CA LEU A 235 -14.98 3.52 -6.79
C LEU A 235 -14.70 2.09 -6.36
N ARG A 236 -14.42 1.23 -7.33
CA ARG A 236 -14.00 -0.16 -7.13
C ARG A 236 -12.54 -0.35 -7.53
N PHE A 237 -11.89 -1.36 -6.94
CA PHE A 237 -10.62 -1.87 -7.42
C PHE A 237 -10.81 -2.56 -8.78
N ASP A 238 -9.83 -2.40 -9.67
CA ASP A 238 -9.84 -3.08 -10.97
C ASP A 238 -9.43 -4.55 -10.80
N GLU A 239 -10.38 -5.46 -10.93
CA GLU A 239 -10.17 -6.90 -10.71
C GLU A 239 -9.31 -7.59 -11.78
N SER A 240 -8.88 -6.86 -12.82
CA SER A 240 -7.88 -7.38 -13.77
C SER A 240 -6.47 -7.45 -13.16
N PHE A 241 -6.22 -6.76 -12.04
CA PHE A 241 -5.02 -6.95 -11.23
C PHE A 241 -5.17 -8.21 -10.35
N LYS A 242 -4.69 -9.34 -10.88
CA LYS A 242 -4.82 -10.67 -10.24
C LYS A 242 -3.79 -10.98 -9.17
N ILE A 243 -2.72 -10.19 -9.08
CA ILE A 243 -1.63 -10.37 -8.12
C ILE A 243 -1.61 -9.18 -7.16
N ALA A 244 -1.06 -9.37 -5.96
CA ALA A 244 -0.80 -8.28 -5.01
C ALA A 244 0.34 -7.38 -5.50
N ALA A 245 0.03 -6.51 -6.45
CA ALA A 245 0.89 -5.51 -7.05
C ALA A 245 0.08 -4.51 -7.90
N ALA A 246 0.18 -3.23 -7.53
CA ALA A 246 -0.28 -2.06 -8.28
C ALA A 246 -1.80 -1.87 -8.39
N GLU A 247 -2.63 -2.75 -7.83
CA GLU A 247 -4.09 -2.56 -7.77
C GLU A 247 -4.50 -1.36 -6.92
N ASP A 248 -3.76 -1.12 -5.85
CA ASP A 248 -3.88 0.03 -4.95
C ASP A 248 -3.44 1.34 -5.63
N ILE A 249 -2.39 1.27 -6.44
CA ILE A 249 -1.89 2.38 -7.23
C ILE A 249 -2.87 2.76 -8.33
N ASP A 250 -3.39 1.77 -9.07
CA ASP A 250 -4.45 1.97 -10.06
C ASP A 250 -5.68 2.63 -9.41
N TYR A 251 -6.12 2.10 -8.27
CA TYR A 251 -7.25 2.63 -7.53
C TYR A 251 -7.04 4.11 -7.15
N CYS A 252 -5.92 4.42 -6.51
CA CYS A 252 -5.62 5.79 -6.06
C CYS A 252 -5.41 6.75 -7.23
N PHE A 253 -4.82 6.28 -8.33
CA PHE A 253 -4.62 7.11 -9.52
C PHE A 253 -5.96 7.48 -10.16
N ARG A 254 -6.86 6.50 -10.35
CA ARG A 254 -8.23 6.75 -10.81
C ARG A 254 -9.02 7.63 -9.83
N ALA A 255 -8.83 7.44 -8.53
CA ALA A 255 -9.46 8.26 -7.51
C ALA A 255 -9.02 9.74 -7.65
N ASN A 256 -7.71 10.00 -7.76
CA ASN A 256 -7.17 11.33 -8.02
C ASN A 256 -7.70 11.94 -9.32
N GLN A 257 -7.78 11.16 -10.41
CA GLN A 257 -8.36 11.63 -11.69
C GLN A 257 -9.84 12.03 -11.57
N GLN A 258 -10.58 11.42 -10.64
CA GLN A 258 -11.99 11.74 -10.36
C GLN A 258 -12.17 12.80 -9.25
N GLY A 259 -11.07 13.45 -8.85
CA GLY A 259 -11.06 14.52 -7.85
C GLY A 259 -11.11 14.05 -6.39
N TRP A 260 -11.00 12.75 -6.12
CA TRP A 260 -10.88 12.23 -4.76
C TRP A 260 -9.44 12.36 -4.29
N SER A 261 -9.24 12.92 -3.10
CA SER A 261 -7.90 13.11 -2.55
C SER A 261 -7.53 12.04 -1.53
N ILE A 262 -6.30 11.55 -1.64
CA ILE A 262 -5.66 10.67 -0.65
C ILE A 262 -4.68 11.49 0.17
N TYR A 263 -4.64 11.32 1.48
CA TYR A 263 -3.67 11.99 2.36
C TYR A 263 -2.92 11.00 3.22
N HIS A 264 -1.78 11.42 3.77
CA HIS A 264 -0.98 10.60 4.67
C HIS A 264 -1.22 11.02 6.13
N ALA A 265 -1.42 10.04 7.03
CA ALA A 265 -1.49 10.25 8.47
C ALA A 265 -0.40 9.44 9.18
N GLU A 266 0.57 10.13 9.78
CA GLU A 266 1.69 9.48 10.48
C GLU A 266 1.26 8.72 11.75
N SER A 267 0.11 9.09 12.34
CA SER A 267 -0.45 8.43 13.53
C SER A 267 -1.16 7.12 13.23
N VAL A 268 -1.53 6.85 11.97
CA VAL A 268 -2.20 5.60 11.58
C VAL A 268 -1.13 4.56 11.26
N VAL A 269 -0.67 3.84 12.28
CA VAL A 269 0.57 3.04 12.21
C VAL A 269 0.29 1.55 12.04
N VAL A 270 0.98 0.92 11.07
CA VAL A 270 1.09 -0.55 10.98
C VAL A 270 2.55 -0.98 10.84
N GLN A 271 2.85 -2.21 11.23
CA GLN A 271 4.12 -2.89 10.94
C GLN A 271 3.88 -4.01 9.93
N HIS A 272 4.62 -4.02 8.83
CA HIS A 272 4.53 -5.05 7.79
C HIS A 272 5.64 -6.10 7.96
N ASP A 273 5.24 -7.37 8.01
CA ASP A 273 6.11 -8.54 8.05
C ASP A 273 6.43 -9.04 6.64
N TYR A 274 7.58 -8.62 6.10
CA TYR A 274 8.07 -9.10 4.82
C TYR A 274 8.53 -10.57 4.88
N GLY A 275 8.76 -11.14 6.08
CA GLY A 275 9.11 -12.54 6.28
C GLY A 275 10.58 -12.82 6.01
N TYR A 276 11.45 -11.86 6.25
CA TYR A 276 12.90 -12.02 6.14
C TYR A 276 13.50 -12.64 7.41
N ASP A 277 12.95 -12.37 8.59
CA ASP A 277 13.53 -12.84 9.86
C ASP A 277 13.58 -14.38 9.95
N GLU A 278 12.54 -15.07 9.47
CA GLU A 278 12.46 -16.55 9.46
C GLU A 278 13.34 -17.21 8.37
N LEU A 279 14.00 -16.43 7.50
CA LEU A 279 14.74 -16.96 6.35
C LEU A 279 16.25 -16.88 6.52
N ALA A 280 16.95 -17.91 6.02
CA ALA A 280 18.40 -17.87 5.80
C ALA A 280 18.78 -16.80 4.75
N PRO A 281 20.04 -16.32 4.71
CA PRO A 281 20.45 -15.22 3.82
C PRO A 281 20.07 -15.39 2.34
N VAL A 282 20.25 -16.60 1.78
CA VAL A 282 19.86 -16.88 0.39
C VAL A 282 18.33 -16.82 0.21
N GLY A 283 17.57 -17.30 1.19
CA GLY A 283 16.11 -17.22 1.20
C GLY A 283 15.60 -15.78 1.21
N ARG A 284 16.26 -14.90 2.00
CA ARG A 284 15.94 -13.46 2.06
C ARG A 284 16.11 -12.78 0.70
N VAL A 285 17.23 -13.04 0.01
CA VAL A 285 17.49 -12.49 -1.34
C VAL A 285 16.46 -13.02 -2.35
N ARG A 286 16.16 -14.33 -2.33
CA ARG A 286 15.14 -14.92 -3.20
C ARG A 286 13.75 -14.29 -2.97
N ARG A 287 13.41 -14.02 -1.71
CA ARG A 287 12.14 -13.37 -1.35
C ARG A 287 12.07 -11.93 -1.87
N LEU A 288 13.11 -11.13 -1.63
CA LEU A 288 13.23 -9.77 -2.16
C LEU A 288 13.08 -9.76 -3.68
N TRP A 289 13.80 -10.66 -4.36
CA TRP A 289 13.75 -10.81 -5.81
C TRP A 289 12.35 -11.17 -6.31
N SER A 290 11.69 -12.14 -5.67
CA SER A 290 10.32 -12.53 -6.01
C SER A 290 9.32 -11.39 -5.81
N GLN A 291 9.47 -10.61 -4.74
CA GLN A 291 8.60 -9.46 -4.46
C GLN A 291 8.72 -8.41 -5.58
N PHE A 292 9.94 -7.99 -5.92
CA PHE A 292 10.12 -6.95 -6.93
C PHE A 292 9.81 -7.43 -8.36
N ARG A 293 9.95 -8.72 -8.66
CA ARG A 293 9.41 -9.29 -9.91
C ARG A 293 7.89 -9.18 -10.00
N ARG A 294 7.19 -9.43 -8.89
CA ARG A 294 5.73 -9.29 -8.80
C ARG A 294 5.31 -7.82 -8.94
N TYR A 295 6.02 -6.90 -8.31
CA TYR A 295 5.79 -5.46 -8.48
C TYR A 295 6.01 -5.00 -9.92
N ALA A 296 7.05 -5.49 -10.60
CA ALA A 296 7.28 -5.20 -12.01
C ALA A 296 6.17 -5.73 -12.92
N GLU A 297 5.61 -6.89 -12.61
CA GLU A 297 4.48 -7.44 -13.36
C GLU A 297 3.21 -6.59 -13.20
N GLY A 298 2.90 -6.17 -11.97
CA GLY A 298 1.78 -5.28 -11.68
C GLY A 298 1.94 -3.92 -12.36
N GLU A 299 3.14 -3.33 -12.28
CA GLU A 299 3.44 -2.05 -12.93
C GLU A 299 3.27 -2.12 -14.44
N ARG A 300 3.63 -3.24 -15.08
CA ARG A 300 3.41 -3.42 -16.51
C ARG A 300 1.93 -3.36 -16.88
N LEU A 301 1.05 -3.95 -16.06
CA LEU A 301 -0.39 -3.82 -16.29
C LEU A 301 -0.86 -2.39 -16.04
N LEU A 302 -0.37 -1.75 -14.97
CA LEU A 302 -0.68 -0.36 -14.65
C LEU A 302 -0.32 0.58 -15.80
N LEU A 303 0.91 0.52 -16.33
CA LEU A 303 1.37 1.39 -17.42
C LEU A 303 0.68 1.10 -18.75
N ARG A 304 0.16 -0.12 -18.97
CA ARG A 304 -0.69 -0.41 -20.13
C ARG A 304 -2.06 0.26 -20.02
N LYS A 305 -2.62 0.34 -18.81
CA LYS A 305 -3.92 0.97 -18.55
C LYS A 305 -3.83 2.49 -18.43
N HIS A 306 -2.76 2.96 -17.79
CA HIS A 306 -2.47 4.36 -17.52
C HIS A 306 -1.09 4.72 -18.08
N PRO A 307 -0.96 4.88 -19.40
CA PRO A 307 0.31 5.24 -20.03
C PRO A 307 0.93 6.48 -19.39
N ASP A 308 0.11 7.44 -18.95
CA ASP A 308 0.55 8.73 -18.41
C ASP A 308 0.93 8.69 -16.91
N TYR A 309 0.73 7.57 -16.21
CA TYR A 309 1.07 7.44 -14.78
C TYR A 309 2.53 7.82 -14.48
N HIS A 310 3.44 7.56 -15.43
CA HIS A 310 4.85 7.87 -15.30
C HIS A 310 5.14 9.36 -15.07
N GLN A 311 4.37 10.27 -15.66
CA GLN A 311 4.56 11.71 -15.46
C GLN A 311 4.12 12.14 -14.06
N ALA A 312 2.98 11.62 -13.58
CA ALA A 312 2.50 11.85 -12.22
C ALA A 312 3.50 11.28 -11.19
N PHE A 313 4.07 10.11 -11.47
CA PHE A 313 5.13 9.52 -10.65
C PHE A 313 6.38 10.41 -10.62
N ALA A 314 6.84 10.91 -11.77
CA ALA A 314 8.00 11.83 -11.85
C ALA A 314 7.76 13.16 -11.09
N GLY A 315 6.51 13.61 -11.04
CA GLY A 315 6.03 14.76 -10.27
C GLY A 315 5.74 14.47 -8.80
N SER A 316 6.22 13.36 -8.23
CA SER A 316 5.94 12.97 -6.84
C SER A 316 7.22 12.62 -6.06
N THR A 317 7.14 12.59 -4.73
CA THR A 317 8.23 12.23 -3.82
C THR A 317 7.79 11.19 -2.82
N GLU A 318 8.75 10.45 -2.28
CA GLU A 318 8.61 9.51 -1.19
C GLU A 318 8.00 10.18 0.05
N ILE A 319 7.26 9.39 0.83
CA ILE A 319 6.91 9.77 2.20
C ILE A 319 8.08 9.41 3.11
N SER A 320 8.75 10.44 3.63
CA SER A 320 9.79 10.30 4.64
C SER A 320 9.13 10.18 6.01
N LEU A 321 9.18 8.99 6.61
CA LEU A 321 8.79 8.81 8.00
C LEU A 321 9.93 9.28 8.92
N PRO A 322 9.62 9.94 10.05
CA PRO A 322 10.63 10.31 11.04
C PRO A 322 11.33 9.07 11.58
N SER A 323 12.64 9.10 11.80
CA SER A 323 13.39 7.94 12.30
C SER A 323 12.71 7.36 13.54
N ARG A 324 12.47 6.05 13.54
CA ARG A 324 12.04 5.32 14.74
C ARG A 324 13.02 5.69 15.86
N THR A 325 12.55 6.44 16.86
CA THR A 325 13.18 6.39 18.18
C THR A 325 13.07 4.93 18.59
N ASP A 326 14.21 4.27 18.78
CA ASP A 326 14.24 2.87 19.21
C ASP A 326 13.36 2.75 20.47
N VAL A 327 12.22 2.07 20.34
CA VAL A 327 11.36 1.63 21.46
C VAL A 327 11.74 0.21 21.83
#